data_AF-A0AAD8JJK5-F1
#
_entry.id   AF-A0AAD8JJK5-F1
#
_cell.length_a   1.000
_cell.length_b   1.000
_cell.length_c   1.000
_cell.angle_alpha   90.00
_cell.angle_beta   90.00
_cell.angle_gamma   90.00
#
_symmetry.space_group_name_H-M   'P 1'
#
loop_
_entity.id
_entity.type
_entity.pdbx_description
1 polymer ?
#
loop_
_entity_poly.entity_id
_entity_poly.type
_entity_poly.pdbx_seq_one_letter_code
_entity_poly.pdbx_strand_id
1 'polypeptide(L)'
;MAGAGAGETETTHVLQLINKVPKYTYNVAYTIYFTIGVGYLLPWNAFITAVDYFTYLYPNTSIDRTFAIIYMFVTLISLLFILAYARKSTSFVRINVGFVLFVLALVVVPLMDVVYVKGRVGMFGGFYVAVGAVGVCGIGDALVQGSIIGSASELPERYVQAVVVGSGVSGM
;
A
#
# COMPACT_ATOMS: atom_id res chain seq x y z
N MET A 1 27.27 3.10 45.03
CA MET A 1 27.22 2.13 43.92
C MET A 1 25.89 1.38 44.00
N ALA A 2 24.82 1.91 43.39
CA ALA A 2 23.51 1.27 43.34
C ALA A 2 22.77 1.78 42.10
N GLY A 3 22.88 1.06 40.98
CA GLY A 3 22.27 1.46 39.71
C GLY A 3 22.22 0.39 38.62
N ALA A 4 22.61 -0.86 38.92
CA ALA A 4 22.70 -1.94 37.93
C ALA A 4 21.51 -2.91 37.94
N GLY A 5 20.75 -3.02 39.03
CA GLY A 5 19.72 -4.08 39.19
C GLY A 5 18.35 -3.80 38.56
N ALA A 6 18.02 -2.55 38.25
CA ALA A 6 16.69 -2.21 37.72
C ALA A 6 16.56 -2.55 36.21
N GLY A 7 17.61 -2.30 35.44
CA GLY A 7 17.60 -2.54 33.98
C GLY A 7 17.55 -4.03 33.61
N GLU A 8 18.26 -4.90 34.32
CA GLU A 8 18.26 -6.35 34.06
C GLU A 8 16.91 -6.99 34.34
N THR A 9 16.22 -6.54 35.39
CA THR A 9 14.91 -7.09 35.79
C THR A 9 13.83 -6.74 34.78
N GLU A 10 13.84 -5.50 34.26
CA GLU A 10 12.91 -5.03 33.22
C GLU A 10 13.16 -5.75 31.89
N THR A 11 14.43 -5.88 31.49
CA THR A 11 14.84 -6.60 30.26
C THR A 11 14.41 -8.07 30.31
N THR A 12 14.56 -8.71 31.47
CA THR A 12 14.13 -10.10 31.68
C THR A 12 12.60 -10.25 31.58
N HIS A 13 11.85 -9.26 32.08
CA HIS A 13 10.39 -9.24 31.99
C HIS A 13 9.88 -9.05 30.56
N VAL A 14 10.55 -8.20 29.77
CA VAL A 14 10.23 -7.99 28.35
C VAL A 14 10.53 -9.25 27.53
N LEU A 15 11.67 -9.91 27.79
CA LEU A 15 12.02 -11.19 27.16
C LEU A 15 11.05 -12.32 27.51
N GLN A 16 10.55 -12.34 28.75
CA GLN A 16 9.52 -13.28 29.17
C GLN A 16 8.16 -13.01 28.52
N LEU A 17 7.78 -11.73 28.35
CA LEU A 17 6.56 -11.35 27.63
C LEU A 17 6.61 -11.73 26.15
N ILE A 18 7.76 -11.52 25.49
CA ILE A 18 7.99 -11.97 24.10
C ILE A 18 7.88 -13.50 24.00
N ASN A 19 8.45 -14.24 24.95
CA ASN A 19 8.36 -15.70 25.00
C ASN A 19 6.96 -16.23 25.35
N LYS A 20 6.09 -15.41 25.95
CA LYS A 20 4.73 -15.79 26.35
C LYS A 20 3.71 -15.63 25.23
N VAL A 21 4.07 -14.97 24.12
CA VAL A 21 3.19 -14.91 22.94
C VAL A 21 3.12 -16.31 22.31
N PRO A 22 1.93 -16.92 22.20
CA PRO A 22 1.80 -18.25 21.61
C PRO A 22 2.36 -18.27 20.19
N LYS A 23 3.24 -19.24 19.89
CA LYS A 23 3.88 -19.42 18.57
C LYS A 23 2.88 -19.43 17.40
N TYR A 24 1.64 -19.85 17.63
CA TYR A 24 0.55 -19.81 16.65
C TYR A 24 0.12 -18.39 16.29
N THR A 25 -0.04 -17.49 17.27
CA THR A 25 -0.38 -16.08 17.05
C THR A 25 0.71 -15.35 16.27
N TYR A 26 1.97 -15.71 16.52
CA TYR A 26 3.14 -15.16 15.84
C TYR A 26 3.16 -15.47 14.33
N ASN A 27 2.91 -16.74 13.96
CA ASN A 27 2.88 -17.14 12.55
C ASN A 27 1.69 -16.51 11.80
N VAL A 28 0.52 -16.39 12.45
CA VAL A 28 -0.67 -15.76 11.86
C VAL A 28 -0.42 -14.27 11.61
N ALA A 29 0.18 -13.56 12.56
CA ALA A 29 0.53 -12.15 12.37
C ALA A 29 1.51 -11.97 11.19
N TYR A 30 2.53 -12.84 11.06
CA TYR A 30 3.46 -12.79 9.95
C TYR A 30 2.75 -12.93 8.60
N THR A 31 1.84 -13.91 8.48
CA THR A 31 1.05 -14.10 7.26
C THR A 31 0.17 -12.89 6.96
N ILE A 32 -0.45 -12.25 7.96
CA ILE A 32 -1.26 -11.04 7.76
C ILE A 32 -0.41 -9.89 7.21
N TYR A 33 0.74 -9.59 7.83
CA TYR A 33 1.64 -8.55 7.36
C TYR A 33 2.16 -8.83 5.94
N PHE A 34 2.45 -10.10 5.64
CA PHE A 34 2.81 -10.53 4.29
C PHE A 34 1.68 -10.30 3.29
N THR A 35 0.45 -10.74 3.58
CA THR A 35 -0.70 -10.58 2.69
C THR A 35 -1.07 -9.11 2.47
N ILE A 36 -0.98 -8.26 3.51
CA ILE A 36 -1.17 -6.82 3.34
C ILE A 36 -0.06 -6.23 2.45
N GLY A 37 1.18 -6.68 2.65
CA GLY A 37 2.33 -6.36 1.81
C GLY A 37 2.11 -6.66 0.32
N VAL A 38 1.52 -7.83 0.03
CA VAL A 38 1.12 -8.20 -1.34
C VAL A 38 0.02 -7.27 -1.86
N GLY A 39 -1.00 -7.02 -1.05
CA GLY A 39 -2.22 -6.33 -1.48
C GLY A 39 -2.03 -4.85 -1.80
N TYR A 40 -1.03 -4.17 -1.22
CA TYR A 40 -0.89 -2.73 -1.37
C TYR A 40 -0.14 -2.30 -2.64
N LEU A 41 0.76 -3.12 -3.20
CA LEU A 41 1.41 -2.86 -4.50
C LEU A 41 0.64 -3.43 -5.69
N LEU A 42 -0.21 -4.43 -5.46
CA LEU A 42 -0.96 -5.11 -6.52
C LEU A 42 -1.68 -4.15 -7.48
N PRO A 43 -2.38 -3.09 -6.99
CA PRO A 43 -3.11 -2.19 -7.88
C PRO A 43 -2.18 -1.41 -8.81
N TRP A 44 -1.05 -0.92 -8.30
CA TRP A 44 -0.04 -0.24 -9.10
C TRP A 44 0.57 -1.17 -10.16
N ASN A 45 0.90 -2.41 -9.78
CA ASN A 45 1.43 -3.39 -10.72
C ASN A 45 0.42 -3.72 -11.83
N ALA A 46 -0.87 -3.85 -11.48
CA ALA A 46 -1.93 -4.07 -12.47
C ALA A 46 -2.01 -2.91 -13.49
N PHE A 47 -1.85 -1.66 -13.03
CA PHE A 47 -1.80 -0.50 -13.92
C PHE A 47 -0.58 -0.52 -14.85
N ILE A 48 0.62 -0.87 -14.35
CA ILE A 48 1.83 -0.99 -15.18
C ILE A 48 1.64 -2.07 -16.24
N THR A 49 1.14 -3.25 -15.87
CA THR A 49 0.90 -4.35 -16.83
C THR A 49 -0.12 -3.95 -17.90
N ALA A 50 -1.08 -3.10 -17.57
CA ALA A 50 -2.07 -2.59 -18.52
C ALA A 50 -1.59 -1.38 -19.36
N VAL A 51 -0.36 -0.88 -19.20
CA VAL A 51 0.12 0.31 -19.93
C VAL A 51 0.08 0.12 -21.45
N ASP A 52 0.37 -1.09 -21.95
CA ASP A 52 0.32 -1.38 -23.39
C ASP A 52 -1.11 -1.25 -23.94
N TYR A 53 -2.12 -1.66 -23.16
CA TYR A 53 -3.53 -1.49 -23.51
C TYR A 53 -3.90 -0.01 -23.63
N PHE A 54 -3.50 0.80 -22.66
CA PHE A 54 -3.78 2.23 -22.70
C PHE A 54 -2.99 2.95 -23.80
N THR A 55 -1.77 2.51 -24.09
CA THR A 55 -0.96 3.07 -25.18
C THR A 55 -1.58 2.77 -26.53
N TYR A 56 -2.14 1.57 -26.72
CA TYR A 56 -2.93 1.24 -27.90
C TYR A 56 -4.18 2.13 -28.04
N LEU A 57 -4.88 2.38 -26.92
CA LEU A 57 -6.11 3.18 -26.91
C LEU A 57 -5.85 4.69 -27.08
N TYR A 58 -4.66 5.16 -26.69
CA TYR A 58 -4.25 6.57 -26.69
C TYR A 58 -2.82 6.77 -27.26
N PRO A 59 -2.60 6.56 -28.57
CA PRO A 59 -1.27 6.49 -29.17
C PRO A 59 -0.48 7.81 -29.20
N ASN A 60 -1.15 8.96 -29.01
CA ASN A 60 -0.52 10.28 -29.04
C ASN A 60 -0.07 10.78 -27.66
N THR A 61 -0.08 9.93 -26.62
CA THR A 61 0.24 10.33 -25.25
C THR A 61 1.18 9.33 -24.60
N SER A 62 2.18 9.80 -23.85
CA SER A 62 3.11 8.95 -23.09
C SER A 62 2.48 8.47 -21.79
N ILE A 63 1.60 7.47 -21.90
CA ILE A 63 0.82 6.91 -20.78
C ILE A 63 1.72 6.44 -19.63
N ASP A 64 2.78 5.73 -19.98
CA ASP A 64 3.80 5.21 -19.07
C ASP A 64 4.33 6.31 -18.13
N ARG A 65 4.71 7.45 -18.70
CA ARG A 65 5.28 8.58 -17.94
C ARG A 65 4.21 9.30 -17.14
N THR A 66 3.05 9.54 -17.73
CA THR A 66 1.96 10.24 -17.04
C THR A 66 1.50 9.45 -15.81
N PHE A 67 1.33 8.14 -15.93
CA PHE A 67 0.92 7.30 -14.81
C PHE A 67 1.99 7.29 -13.70
N ALA A 68 3.26 7.11 -14.07
CA ALA A 68 4.36 7.12 -13.09
C ALA A 68 4.48 8.46 -12.35
N ILE A 69 4.42 9.58 -13.06
CA ILE A 69 4.50 10.92 -12.46
C ILE A 69 3.32 11.13 -11.51
N ILE A 70 2.09 10.90 -11.97
CA ILE A 70 0.90 11.13 -11.15
C ILE A 70 0.91 10.25 -9.91
N TYR A 71 1.23 8.95 -10.06
CA TYR A 71 1.35 8.04 -8.95
C TYR A 71 2.38 8.52 -7.92
N MET A 72 3.64 8.76 -8.34
CA MET A 72 4.72 9.13 -7.44
C MET A 72 4.48 10.47 -6.73
N PHE A 73 3.99 11.47 -7.45
CA PHE A 73 3.67 12.78 -6.85
C PHE A 73 2.52 12.69 -5.84
N VAL A 74 1.43 11.99 -6.19
CA VAL A 74 0.26 11.85 -5.30
C VAL A 74 0.61 11.00 -4.08
N THR A 75 1.33 9.90 -4.24
CA THR A 75 1.83 9.07 -3.13
C THR A 75 2.70 9.90 -2.20
N LEU A 76 3.65 10.69 -2.73
CA LEU A 76 4.53 11.52 -1.93
C LEU A 76 3.77 12.56 -1.10
N ILE A 77 2.87 13.33 -1.73
CA ILE A 77 2.07 14.35 -1.04
C ILE A 77 1.18 13.71 0.03
N SER A 78 0.53 12.60 -0.31
CA SER A 78 -0.35 11.86 0.61
C SER A 78 0.44 11.31 1.80
N LEU A 79 1.65 10.79 1.56
CA LEU A 79 2.54 10.30 2.61
C LEU A 79 2.96 11.42 3.56
N LEU A 80 3.34 12.58 3.03
CA LEU A 80 3.69 13.75 3.86
C LEU A 80 2.49 14.19 4.73
N PHE A 81 1.29 14.21 4.16
CA PHE A 81 0.07 14.55 4.89
C PHE A 81 -0.21 13.55 6.01
N ILE A 82 -0.11 12.27 5.70
CA ILE A 82 -0.23 11.17 6.64
C ILE A 82 0.75 11.32 7.81
N LEU A 83 2.02 11.63 7.53
CA LEU A 83 3.04 11.77 8.56
C LEU A 83 2.74 12.98 9.47
N ALA A 84 2.26 14.09 8.89
CA ALA A 84 1.85 15.25 9.66
C ALA A 84 0.62 14.97 10.58
N TYR A 85 -0.32 14.16 10.11
CA TYR A 85 -1.57 13.83 10.83
C TYR A 85 -1.56 12.46 11.51
N ALA A 86 -0.42 11.78 11.57
CA ALA A 86 -0.30 10.38 12.01
C ALA A 86 -0.87 10.14 13.42
N ARG A 87 -0.75 11.14 14.30
CA ARG A 87 -1.23 11.05 15.70
C ARG A 87 -2.75 11.07 15.85
N LYS A 88 -3.50 11.53 14.84
CA LYS A 88 -4.96 11.72 14.93
C LYS A 88 -5.77 10.54 14.39
N SER A 89 -5.14 9.59 13.70
CA SER A 89 -5.84 8.53 12.97
C SER A 89 -5.25 7.15 13.28
N THR A 90 -6.11 6.20 13.61
CA THR A 90 -5.73 4.81 13.91
C THR A 90 -5.26 4.10 12.65
N SER A 91 -4.12 3.40 12.73
CA SER A 91 -3.52 2.65 11.59
C SER A 91 -4.50 1.68 10.93
N PHE A 92 -5.38 1.04 11.71
CA PHE A 92 -6.41 0.12 11.19
C PHE A 92 -7.39 0.81 10.23
N VAL A 93 -7.88 2.01 10.57
CA VAL A 93 -8.82 2.75 9.71
C VAL A 93 -8.13 3.16 8.40
N ARG A 94 -6.89 3.65 8.50
CA ARG A 94 -6.11 4.09 7.34
C ARG A 94 -5.83 2.94 6.36
N ILE A 95 -5.50 1.76 6.87
CA ILE A 95 -5.30 0.55 6.04
C ILE A 95 -6.58 0.16 5.33
N ASN A 96 -7.72 0.09 6.03
CA ASN A 96 -8.99 -0.28 5.41
C ASN A 96 -9.44 0.74 4.36
N VAL A 97 -9.32 2.04 4.66
CA VAL A 97 -9.64 3.11 3.68
C VAL A 97 -8.75 2.99 2.46
N GLY A 98 -7.45 2.76 2.62
CA GLY A 98 -6.54 2.56 1.49
C GLY A 98 -6.94 1.37 0.61
N PHE A 99 -7.32 0.24 1.21
CA PHE A 99 -7.83 -0.92 0.46
C PHE A 99 -9.15 -0.65 -0.26
N VAL A 100 -10.07 0.10 0.34
CA VAL A 100 -11.30 0.53 -0.35
C VAL A 100 -10.97 1.40 -1.55
N LEU A 101 -10.03 2.35 -1.42
CA LEU A 101 -9.58 3.19 -2.53
C LEU A 101 -8.95 2.35 -3.65
N PHE A 102 -8.18 1.32 -3.32
CA PHE A 102 -7.61 0.40 -4.31
C PHE A 102 -8.68 -0.37 -5.08
N VAL A 103 -9.67 -0.93 -4.40
CA VAL A 103 -10.78 -1.63 -5.06
C VAL A 103 -11.53 -0.68 -5.99
N LEU A 104 -11.79 0.55 -5.56
CA LEU A 104 -12.44 1.56 -6.40
C LEU A 104 -11.59 1.92 -7.62
N ALA A 105 -10.28 2.12 -7.45
CA ALA A 105 -9.36 2.43 -8.54
C ALA A 105 -9.27 1.30 -9.57
N LEU A 106 -9.27 0.04 -9.13
CA LEU A 106 -9.22 -1.12 -10.02
C LEU A 106 -10.54 -1.40 -10.72
N VAL A 107 -11.68 -1.11 -10.09
CA VAL A 107 -13.01 -1.35 -10.68
C VAL A 107 -13.44 -0.24 -11.63
N VAL A 108 -13.09 1.02 -11.36
CA VAL A 108 -13.57 2.16 -12.16
C VAL A 108 -13.07 2.11 -13.60
N VAL A 109 -11.87 1.60 -13.83
CA VAL A 109 -11.24 1.51 -15.14
C VAL A 109 -11.95 0.54 -16.10
N PRO A 110 -12.13 -0.76 -15.77
CA PRO A 110 -12.87 -1.68 -16.61
C PRO A 110 -14.35 -1.29 -16.73
N LEU A 111 -14.95 -0.73 -15.66
CA LEU A 111 -16.33 -0.27 -15.71
C LEU A 111 -16.51 0.88 -16.71
N MET A 112 -15.58 1.85 -16.70
CA MET A 112 -15.59 2.96 -17.65
C MET A 112 -15.32 2.47 -19.09
N ASP A 113 -14.43 1.49 -19.26
CA ASP A 113 -14.18 0.87 -20.56
C ASP A 113 -15.44 0.21 -21.15
N VAL A 114 -16.16 -0.59 -20.35
CA VAL A 114 -17.38 -1.30 -20.76
C VAL A 114 -18.55 -0.34 -21.01
N VAL A 115 -18.73 0.68 -20.16
CA VAL A 115 -19.90 1.57 -20.21
C VAL A 115 -19.72 2.71 -21.20
N TYR A 116 -18.53 3.31 -21.25
CA TYR A 116 -18.28 4.57 -21.96
C TYR A 116 -17.43 4.39 -23.21
N VAL A 117 -16.28 3.71 -23.11
CA VAL A 117 -15.35 3.57 -24.25
C VAL A 117 -15.89 2.60 -25.29
N LYS A 118 -16.51 1.49 -24.86
CA LYS A 118 -16.96 0.39 -25.74
C LYS A 118 -15.89 -0.01 -26.76
N GLY A 119 -14.61 0.03 -26.37
CA GLY A 119 -13.45 -0.24 -27.24
C GLY A 119 -13.18 0.78 -28.35
N ARG A 120 -13.80 1.98 -28.34
CA ARG A 120 -13.49 3.04 -29.31
C ARG A 120 -12.23 3.80 -28.90
N VAL A 121 -11.23 3.73 -29.78
CA VAL A 121 -9.95 4.46 -29.68
C VAL A 121 -10.17 5.97 -29.73
N GLY A 122 -9.47 6.74 -28.87
CA GLY A 122 -9.44 8.20 -28.92
C GLY A 122 -10.46 8.95 -28.04
N MET A 123 -11.19 8.29 -27.15
CA MET A 123 -12.04 8.98 -26.17
C MET A 123 -11.23 9.51 -24.99
N PHE A 124 -10.83 10.79 -25.04
CA PHE A 124 -10.06 11.46 -23.97
C PHE A 124 -10.71 11.36 -22.58
N GLY A 125 -12.03 11.23 -22.49
CA GLY A 125 -12.73 11.01 -21.21
C GLY A 125 -12.23 9.78 -20.46
N GLY A 126 -11.94 8.68 -21.17
CA GLY A 126 -11.45 7.47 -20.54
C GLY A 126 -10.01 7.54 -20.07
N PHE A 127 -9.19 8.33 -20.76
CA PHE A 127 -7.82 8.63 -20.35
C PHE A 127 -7.79 9.39 -19.02
N TYR A 128 -8.59 10.45 -18.87
CA TYR A 128 -8.65 11.21 -17.61
C TYR A 128 -9.13 10.37 -16.42
N VAL A 129 -10.08 9.47 -16.65
CA VAL A 129 -10.55 8.55 -15.60
C VAL A 129 -9.44 7.57 -15.20
N ALA A 130 -8.69 7.01 -16.16
CA ALA A 130 -7.57 6.12 -15.86
C ALA A 130 -6.47 6.85 -15.07
N VAL A 131 -6.10 8.07 -15.48
CA VAL A 131 -5.13 8.91 -14.75
C VAL A 131 -5.64 9.23 -13.33
N GLY A 132 -6.93 9.56 -13.19
CA GLY A 132 -7.56 9.78 -11.89
C GLY A 132 -7.52 8.55 -11.00
N ALA A 133 -7.78 7.36 -11.56
CA ALA A 133 -7.71 6.09 -10.84
C ALA A 133 -6.29 5.77 -10.36
N VAL A 134 -5.27 6.05 -11.19
CA VAL A 134 -3.86 5.94 -10.79
C VAL A 134 -3.52 6.91 -9.66
N GLY A 135 -4.05 8.14 -9.69
CA GLY A 135 -3.93 9.08 -8.58
C GLY A 135 -4.55 8.54 -7.29
N VAL A 136 -5.78 8.01 -7.36
CA VAL A 136 -6.46 7.38 -6.20
C VAL A 136 -5.65 6.18 -5.68
N CYS A 137 -5.04 5.40 -6.56
CA CYS A 137 -4.13 4.33 -6.21
C CYS A 137 -2.94 4.87 -5.39
N GLY A 138 -2.33 5.98 -5.79
CA GLY A 138 -1.24 6.60 -5.02
C GLY A 138 -1.65 7.06 -3.61
N ILE A 139 -2.88 7.55 -3.44
CA ILE A 139 -3.43 7.89 -2.11
C ILE A 139 -3.58 6.62 -1.27
N GLY A 140 -4.16 5.57 -1.85
CA GLY A 140 -4.33 4.26 -1.21
C GLY A 140 -2.99 3.66 -0.77
N ASP A 141 -1.99 3.73 -1.64
CA ASP A 141 -0.62 3.26 -1.39
C ASP A 141 0.01 3.98 -0.20
N ALA A 142 0.01 5.31 -0.19
CA ALA A 142 0.53 6.08 0.93
C ALA A 142 -0.20 5.75 2.25
N LEU A 143 -1.53 5.60 2.21
CA LEU A 143 -2.34 5.24 3.37
C LEU A 143 -1.97 3.88 3.95
N VAL A 144 -1.90 2.83 3.11
CA VAL A 144 -1.59 1.47 3.55
C VAL A 144 -0.12 1.36 3.93
N GLN A 145 0.80 1.74 3.05
CA GLN A 145 2.25 1.62 3.26
C GLN A 145 2.70 2.36 4.51
N GLY A 146 2.31 3.64 4.67
CA GLY A 146 2.70 4.43 5.83
C GLY A 146 2.09 3.93 7.14
N SER A 147 0.89 3.34 7.10
CA SER A 147 0.26 2.77 8.30
C SER A 147 0.87 1.43 8.69
N ILE A 148 1.10 0.55 7.71
CA ILE A 148 1.58 -0.80 8.01
C ILE A 148 3.03 -0.76 8.47
N ILE A 149 3.90 0.01 7.81
CA ILE A 149 5.30 0.16 8.23
C ILE A 149 5.38 0.79 9.63
N GLY A 150 4.57 1.83 9.88
CA GLY A 150 4.47 2.43 11.22
C GLY A 150 4.05 1.41 12.28
N SER A 151 3.01 0.61 12.02
CA SER A 151 2.57 -0.44 12.96
C SER A 151 3.57 -1.59 13.11
N ALA A 152 4.26 -1.97 12.03
CA ALA A 152 5.22 -3.06 12.04
C ALA A 152 6.52 -2.68 12.77
N SER A 153 6.85 -1.38 12.84
CA SER A 153 8.03 -0.89 13.59
C SER A 153 7.89 -1.00 15.11
N GLU A 154 6.66 -1.16 15.63
CA GLU A 154 6.42 -1.44 17.05
C GLU A 154 6.61 -2.93 17.39
N LEU A 155 6.79 -3.78 16.37
CA LEU A 155 6.95 -5.22 16.47
C LEU A 155 8.39 -5.64 16.11
N PRO A 156 8.80 -6.89 16.40
CA PRO A 156 10.09 -7.42 15.96
C PRO A 156 10.33 -7.26 14.45
N GLU A 157 11.58 -7.00 14.06
CA GLU A 157 12.01 -6.66 12.68
C GLU A 157 11.45 -7.59 11.58
N ARG A 158 11.23 -8.86 11.90
CA ARG A 158 10.67 -9.85 10.98
C ARG A 158 9.31 -9.47 10.40
N TYR A 159 8.49 -8.68 11.09
CA TYR A 159 7.19 -8.24 10.55
C TYR A 159 7.34 -7.19 9.45
N VAL A 160 8.30 -6.26 9.59
CA VAL A 160 8.66 -5.33 8.51
C VAL A 160 9.18 -6.11 7.31
N GLN A 161 10.02 -7.12 7.54
CA GLN A 161 10.48 -8.02 6.48
C GLN A 161 9.32 -8.72 5.78
N ALA A 162 8.32 -9.21 6.51
CA ALA A 162 7.14 -9.86 5.93
C ALA A 162 6.43 -8.94 4.93
N VAL A 163 6.25 -7.66 5.28
CA VAL A 163 5.64 -6.64 4.42
C VAL A 163 6.48 -6.42 3.16
N VAL A 164 7.79 -6.22 3.32
CA VAL A 164 8.70 -5.96 2.20
C VAL A 164 8.76 -7.15 1.24
N VAL A 165 8.88 -8.37 1.77
CA VAL A 165 8.84 -9.59 0.96
C VAL A 165 7.49 -9.73 0.24
N GLY A 166 6.38 -9.48 0.93
CA GLY A 166 5.05 -9.48 0.33
C GLY A 166 4.93 -8.48 -0.83
N SER A 167 5.45 -7.26 -0.66
CA SER A 167 5.45 -6.26 -1.74
C SER A 167 6.27 -6.71 -2.95
N GLY A 168 7.41 -7.39 -2.75
CA GLY A 168 8.18 -7.96 -3.87
C GLY A 168 7.41 -9.04 -4.63
N VAL A 169 6.64 -9.87 -3.92
CA VAL A 169 5.82 -10.94 -4.53
C VAL A 169 4.65 -10.37 -5.35
N SER A 170 4.14 -9.19 -5.01
CA SER A 170 2.98 -8.60 -5.69
C SER A 170 3.19 -8.28 -7.18
N GLY A 171 4.45 -8.20 -7.64
CA GLY A 171 4.81 -7.85 -9.02
C GLY A 171 5.39 -9.00 -9.82
N MET A 172 5.44 -10.21 -9.24
CA MET A 172 5.87 -11.44 -9.91
C MET A 172 4.70 -12.18 -10.56
#